data_AF-A0A843TBK5-F1
#
_entry.id   AF-A0A843TBK5-F1
#
_cell.length_a   1.000
_cell.length_b   1.000
_cell.length_c   1.000
_cell.angle_alpha   90.00
_cell.angle_beta   90.00
_cell.angle_gamma   90.00
#
_symmetry.space_group_name_H-M   'P 1'
#
loop_
_entity.id
_entity.type
_entity.pdbx_description
1 polymer ?
#
loop_
_entity_poly.entity_id
_entity_poly.type
_entity_poly.pdbx_seq_one_letter_code
_entity_poly.pdbx_strand_id
1 'polypeptide(L)'
;MGRRAKIVCTLGPASSSPAGVRALVHAGMDVARFNMSHGTLEEHERAYLEVRKASDETGRSVAVLADLQGPKIRLGEFAGGSAELPDGAEFVITVHDVVGDARRVSTSYRQLPEDMRVGDPIMVDDGRLALEVTDVSGPDVVTRVVKGGTVSDHKGLNLPRTDIQAPALTEKDESDLEWALDLRADLVALSFV
;
A
#
# COMPACT_ATOMS: atom_id res chain seq x y z
N MET A 1 -3.74 31.17 20.98
CA MET A 1 -4.03 29.78 21.36
C MET A 1 -3.57 28.90 20.20
N GLY A 2 -2.59 28.02 20.41
CA GLY A 2 -1.97 27.24 19.32
C GLY A 2 -2.85 26.08 18.84
N ARG A 3 -2.51 25.51 17.67
CA ARG A 3 -3.12 24.27 17.15
C ARG A 3 -2.90 23.13 18.15
N ARG A 4 -3.96 22.39 18.48
CA ARG A 4 -3.90 21.23 19.40
C ARG A 4 -3.72 19.90 18.67
N ALA A 5 -4.45 19.69 17.58
CA ALA A 5 -4.30 18.51 16.73
C ALA A 5 -2.94 18.53 16.03
N LYS A 6 -2.29 17.37 15.94
CA LYS A 6 -0.99 17.22 15.28
C LYS A 6 -1.18 16.86 13.80
N ILE A 7 -0.23 17.24 12.96
CA ILE A 7 -0.25 16.99 11.52
C ILE A 7 0.83 15.96 11.15
N VAL A 8 0.39 14.87 10.53
CA VAL A 8 1.25 13.88 9.89
C VAL A 8 1.31 14.17 8.39
N CYS A 9 2.51 14.29 7.83
CA CYS A 9 2.71 14.45 6.38
C CYS A 9 3.47 13.25 5.82
N THR A 10 2.98 12.64 4.75
CA THR A 10 3.71 11.56 4.07
C THR A 10 4.77 12.19 3.14
N LEU A 11 6.02 11.76 3.29
CA LEU A 11 7.09 12.19 2.40
C LEU A 11 7.13 11.31 1.16
N GLY A 12 7.39 11.94 0.01
CA GLY A 12 7.50 11.27 -1.29
C GLY A 12 8.05 12.22 -2.33
N PRO A 13 8.02 11.86 -3.63
CA PRO A 13 8.67 12.64 -4.70
C PRO A 13 8.29 14.13 -4.75
N ALA A 14 7.06 14.48 -4.35
CA ALA A 14 6.58 15.85 -4.32
C ALA A 14 7.10 16.69 -3.13
N SER A 15 7.63 16.06 -2.08
CA SER A 15 7.89 16.72 -0.79
C SER A 15 9.25 16.37 -0.16
N SER A 16 9.97 15.37 -0.66
CA SER A 16 11.24 14.89 -0.08
C SER A 16 12.46 15.75 -0.38
N SER A 17 12.31 16.81 -1.19
CA SER A 17 13.41 17.75 -1.42
C SER A 17 13.72 18.55 -0.15
N PRO A 18 14.97 19.01 0.05
CA PRO A 18 15.35 19.86 1.18
C PRO A 18 14.42 21.07 1.38
N ALA A 19 14.04 21.73 0.29
CA ALA A 19 13.14 22.88 0.34
C ALA A 19 11.71 22.48 0.70
N GLY A 20 11.22 21.36 0.17
CA GLY A 20 9.90 20.81 0.47
C GLY A 20 9.75 20.42 1.93
N VAL A 21 10.72 19.69 2.47
CA VAL A 21 10.73 19.29 3.89
C VAL A 21 10.73 20.52 4.80
N ARG A 22 11.62 21.49 4.57
CA ARG A 22 11.64 22.75 5.34
C ARG A 22 10.30 23.49 5.27
N ALA A 23 9.70 23.59 4.09
CA ALA A 23 8.40 24.24 3.91
C ALA A 23 7.31 23.54 4.73
N LEU A 24 7.29 22.20 4.76
CA LEU A 24 6.35 21.42 5.57
C LEU A 24 6.57 21.64 7.07
N VAL A 25 7.81 21.63 7.54
CA VAL A 25 8.13 21.90 8.96
C VAL A 25 7.69 23.32 9.35
N HIS A 26 7.97 24.33 8.52
CA HIS A 26 7.52 25.70 8.76
C HIS A 26 5.98 25.82 8.77
N ALA A 27 5.30 25.18 7.81
CA ALA A 27 3.83 25.14 7.74
C ALA A 27 3.21 24.35 8.91
N GLY A 28 4.00 23.51 9.57
CA GLY A 28 3.65 22.85 10.81
C GLY A 28 3.32 21.38 10.70
N MET A 29 4.10 20.64 9.93
CA MET A 29 4.28 19.21 10.11
C MET A 29 4.77 18.92 11.55
N ASP A 30 4.13 17.98 12.24
CA ASP A 30 4.57 17.47 13.54
C ASP A 30 5.15 16.05 13.42
N VAL A 31 4.74 15.28 12.41
CA VAL A 31 5.24 13.94 12.12
C VAL A 31 5.50 13.80 10.63
N ALA A 32 6.70 13.35 10.27
CA ALA A 32 7.05 12.92 8.91
C ALA A 32 6.83 11.41 8.80
N ARG A 33 5.90 11.00 7.93
CA ARG A 33 5.59 9.60 7.63
C ARG A 33 6.39 9.12 6.42
N PHE A 34 7.14 8.04 6.62
CA PHE A 34 7.90 7.32 5.60
C PHE A 34 7.10 6.07 5.23
N ASN A 35 6.53 6.06 4.02
CA ASN A 35 5.73 4.94 3.55
C ASN A 35 6.63 3.88 2.90
N MET A 36 6.90 2.78 3.61
CA MET A 36 7.82 1.72 3.17
C MET A 36 7.25 0.87 2.02
N SER A 37 6.03 1.16 1.56
CA SER A 37 5.47 0.59 0.32
C SER A 37 6.12 1.13 -0.96
N HIS A 38 6.80 2.27 -0.88
CA HIS A 38 7.36 2.98 -2.03
C HIS A 38 8.73 3.55 -1.69
N GLY A 39 9.53 3.82 -2.73
CA GLY A 39 10.87 4.38 -2.59
C GLY A 39 11.91 3.37 -2.09
N THR A 40 13.18 3.74 -2.22
CA THR A 40 14.30 2.92 -1.73
C THR A 40 14.73 3.37 -0.33
N LEU A 41 15.45 2.51 0.40
CA LEU A 41 15.98 2.85 1.72
C LEU A 41 16.90 4.09 1.66
N GLU A 42 17.66 4.26 0.59
CA GLU A 42 18.55 5.42 0.38
C GLU A 42 17.77 6.71 0.10
N GLU A 43 16.59 6.62 -0.52
CA GLU A 43 15.69 7.77 -0.67
C GLU A 43 15.10 8.19 0.67
N HIS A 44 14.66 7.21 1.47
CA HIS A 44 14.14 7.45 2.81
C HIS A 44 15.21 8.00 3.75
N GLU A 45 16.45 7.51 3.69
CA GLU A 45 17.55 8.01 4.52
C GLU A 45 17.86 9.48 4.22
N ARG A 46 17.91 9.86 2.93
CA ARG A 46 18.09 11.26 2.52
C ARG A 46 16.97 12.16 3.05
N ALA A 47 15.72 11.72 2.93
CA ALA A 47 14.58 12.48 3.43
C ALA A 47 14.60 12.60 4.97
N TYR A 48 15.02 11.55 5.69
CA TYR A 48 15.20 11.57 7.14
C TYR A 48 16.21 12.62 7.59
N LEU A 49 17.38 12.67 6.95
CA LEU A 49 18.41 13.65 7.27
C LEU A 49 17.89 15.09 7.07
N GLU A 50 17.12 15.34 6.02
CA GLU A 50 16.49 16.65 5.80
C GLU A 50 15.42 16.98 6.85
N VAL A 51 14.66 15.99 7.34
CA VAL A 51 13.69 16.18 8.43
C VAL A 51 14.40 16.57 9.72
N ARG A 52 15.47 15.86 10.10
CA ARG A 52 16.24 16.17 11.32
C ARG A 52 16.89 17.54 11.22
N LYS A 53 17.51 17.85 10.08
CA LYS A 53 18.08 19.18 9.80
C LYS A 53 17.03 20.29 9.90
N ALA A 54 15.87 20.13 9.26
CA ALA A 54 14.81 21.13 9.31
C ALA A 54 14.21 21.28 10.72
N SER A 55 14.11 20.19 11.49
CA SER A 55 13.72 20.22 12.90
C SER A 55 14.69 21.06 13.73
N ASP A 56 16.00 20.83 13.59
CA ASP A 56 17.05 21.57 14.31
C ASP A 56 17.11 23.04 13.91
N GLU A 57 17.06 23.35 12.62
CA GLU A 57 17.09 24.73 12.10
C GLU A 57 15.90 25.56 12.57
N THR A 58 14.71 24.95 12.70
CA THR A 58 13.48 25.65 13.07
C THR A 58 13.18 25.60 14.57
N GLY A 59 13.89 24.76 15.33
CA GLY A 59 13.60 24.48 16.74
C GLY A 59 12.25 23.78 16.96
N ARG A 60 11.63 23.22 15.91
CA ARG A 60 10.35 22.52 15.99
C ARG A 60 10.59 21.03 16.09
N SER A 61 10.02 20.39 17.10
CA SER A 61 10.04 18.92 17.19
C SER A 61 9.21 18.29 16.07
N VAL A 62 9.84 17.43 15.28
CA VAL A 62 9.20 16.62 14.24
C VAL A 62 9.53 15.16 14.47
N ALA A 63 8.52 14.35 14.76
CA ALA A 63 8.68 12.90 14.89
C ALA A 63 8.80 12.23 13.52
N VAL A 64 9.52 11.11 13.46
CA VAL A 64 9.64 10.26 12.28
C VAL A 64 8.82 8.99 12.52
N LEU A 65 7.88 8.73 11.61
CA LEU A 65 7.04 7.54 11.59
C LEU A 65 7.44 6.65 10.42
N ALA A 66 8.00 5.47 10.70
CA ALA A 66 8.19 4.42 9.72
C ALA A 66 6.89 3.62 9.58
N ASP A 67 6.30 3.60 8.39
CA ASP A 67 5.04 2.90 8.12
C ASP A 67 5.30 1.66 7.28
N LEU A 68 5.23 0.51 7.94
CA LEU A 68 5.50 -0.80 7.35
C LEU A 68 4.38 -1.19 6.38
N GLN A 69 4.75 -1.89 5.31
CA GLN A 69 3.84 -2.22 4.23
C GLN A 69 2.78 -3.23 4.68
N GLY A 70 3.18 -4.19 5.51
CA GLY A 70 2.35 -5.33 5.88
C GLY A 70 2.10 -6.28 4.69
N PRO A 71 1.22 -7.27 4.86
CA PRO A 71 0.89 -8.27 3.84
C PRO A 71 0.00 -7.70 2.74
N LYS A 72 0.47 -6.66 2.04
CA LYS A 72 -0.31 -5.96 1.03
C LYS A 72 -0.53 -6.85 -0.20
N ILE A 73 -1.75 -7.37 -0.31
CA ILE A 73 -2.20 -8.18 -1.43
C ILE A 73 -2.33 -7.30 -2.68
N ARG A 74 -1.79 -7.76 -3.80
CA ARG A 74 -1.80 -7.02 -5.07
C ARG A 74 -2.19 -7.92 -6.24
N LEU A 75 -2.66 -7.30 -7.30
CA LEU A 75 -2.72 -7.88 -8.64
C LEU A 75 -1.32 -7.96 -9.27
N GLY A 76 -1.15 -8.85 -10.23
CA GLY A 76 0.02 -8.91 -11.10
C GLY A 76 0.01 -7.83 -12.18
N GLU A 77 0.74 -8.13 -13.25
CA GLU A 77 0.86 -7.26 -14.42
C GLU A 77 -0.24 -7.56 -15.44
N PHE A 78 -0.60 -6.56 -16.24
CA PHE A 78 -1.50 -6.66 -17.38
C PHE A 78 -0.75 -6.49 -18.69
N ALA A 79 -1.22 -7.15 -19.75
CA ALA A 79 -0.76 -6.91 -21.11
C ALA A 79 -1.03 -5.45 -21.50
N GLY A 80 0.04 -4.66 -21.68
CA GLY A 80 -0.07 -3.22 -21.94
C GLY A 80 -0.24 -2.35 -20.68
N GLY A 81 -0.04 -2.92 -19.48
CA GLY A 81 -0.01 -2.22 -18.19
C GLY A 81 -1.37 -1.90 -17.56
N SER A 82 -2.47 -2.19 -18.28
CA SER A 82 -3.83 -2.03 -17.78
C SER A 82 -4.86 -2.80 -18.58
N ALA A 83 -6.04 -2.99 -18.00
CA ALA A 83 -7.23 -3.54 -18.65
C ALA A 83 -8.49 -2.77 -18.26
N GLU A 84 -9.46 -2.71 -19.17
CA GLU A 84 -10.79 -2.15 -18.90
C GLU A 84 -11.72 -3.28 -18.47
N LEU A 85 -12.35 -3.14 -17.30
CA LEU A 85 -13.29 -4.11 -16.76
C LEU A 85 -14.72 -3.53 -16.80
N PRO A 86 -15.61 -4.00 -17.70
CA PRO A 86 -16.99 -3.55 -17.75
C PRO A 86 -17.82 -4.08 -16.58
N ASP A 87 -18.83 -3.31 -16.15
CA ASP A 87 -19.83 -3.78 -15.18
C ASP A 87 -20.50 -5.08 -15.65
N GLY A 88 -20.64 -6.03 -14.73
CA GLY A 88 -21.25 -7.33 -14.96
C GLY A 88 -20.36 -8.35 -15.68
N ALA A 89 -19.17 -7.96 -16.14
CA ALA A 89 -18.25 -8.89 -16.79
C ALA A 89 -17.71 -9.94 -15.79
N GLU A 90 -17.36 -11.11 -16.32
CA GLU A 90 -16.60 -12.11 -15.56
C GLU A 90 -15.11 -11.72 -15.57
N PHE A 91 -14.48 -11.82 -14.40
CA PHE A 91 -13.06 -11.56 -14.22
C PHE A 91 -12.45 -12.57 -13.24
N VAL A 92 -11.33 -13.17 -13.60
CA VAL A 92 -10.69 -14.25 -12.85
C VAL A 92 -9.40 -13.76 -12.20
N ILE A 93 -9.28 -13.93 -10.89
CA ILE A 93 -8.03 -13.72 -10.17
C ILE A 93 -7.42 -15.09 -9.90
N THR A 94 -6.18 -15.32 -10.34
CA THR A 94 -5.50 -16.61 -10.22
C THR A 94 -4.21 -16.50 -9.42
N VAL A 95 -3.83 -17.60 -8.76
CA VAL A 95 -2.52 -17.72 -8.10
C VAL A 95 -1.42 -18.17 -9.04
N HIS A 96 -1.71 -18.47 -10.31
CA HIS A 96 -0.69 -18.74 -11.32
C HIS A 96 -0.05 -17.45 -11.82
N ASP A 97 1.25 -17.50 -12.09
CA ASP A 97 1.97 -16.39 -12.70
C ASP A 97 1.60 -16.28 -14.18
N VAL A 98 0.69 -15.34 -14.47
CA VAL A 98 0.23 -15.00 -15.81
C VAL A 98 0.25 -13.49 -15.98
N VAL A 99 0.58 -13.05 -17.20
CA VAL A 99 0.34 -11.67 -17.63
C VAL A 99 -1.17 -11.53 -17.87
N GLY A 100 -1.80 -10.63 -17.14
CA GLY A 100 -3.24 -10.47 -17.13
C GLY A 100 -3.80 -9.74 -18.34
N ASP A 101 -5.11 -9.83 -18.50
CA ASP A 101 -5.90 -9.12 -19.50
C ASP A 101 -7.27 -8.75 -18.90
N ALA A 102 -8.26 -8.40 -19.74
CA ALA A 102 -9.61 -8.05 -19.28
C ALA A 102 -10.42 -9.24 -18.73
N ARG A 103 -9.88 -10.47 -18.73
CA ARG A 103 -10.56 -11.69 -18.29
C ARG A 103 -9.87 -12.36 -17.12
N ARG A 104 -8.54 -12.31 -17.05
CA ARG A 104 -7.77 -13.01 -16.02
C ARG A 104 -6.55 -12.21 -15.60
N VAL A 105 -6.19 -12.26 -14.31
CA VAL A 105 -4.95 -11.67 -13.78
C VAL A 105 -4.38 -12.51 -12.64
N SER A 106 -3.07 -12.44 -12.44
CA SER A 106 -2.39 -13.04 -11.29
C SER A 106 -2.56 -12.20 -10.00
N THR A 107 -2.33 -12.81 -8.84
CA THR A 107 -2.23 -12.09 -7.55
C THR A 107 -0.98 -12.49 -6.77
N SER A 108 -0.48 -11.59 -5.94
CA SER A 108 0.60 -11.88 -4.99
C SER A 108 0.18 -12.80 -3.84
N TYR A 109 -1.12 -12.95 -3.59
CA TYR A 109 -1.62 -13.74 -2.46
C TYR A 109 -2.00 -15.16 -2.89
N ARG A 110 -1.11 -16.11 -2.60
CA ARG A 110 -1.21 -17.50 -3.10
C ARG A 110 -2.29 -18.31 -2.39
N GLN A 111 -2.73 -17.88 -1.21
CA GLN A 111 -3.82 -18.48 -0.43
C GLN A 111 -5.19 -17.91 -0.80
N LEU A 112 -5.28 -17.00 -1.79
CA LEU A 112 -6.56 -16.36 -2.15
C LEU A 112 -7.71 -17.36 -2.37
N PRO A 113 -7.55 -18.47 -3.12
CA PRO A 113 -8.65 -19.43 -3.33
C PRO A 113 -9.07 -20.16 -2.05
N GLU A 114 -8.17 -20.35 -1.09
CA GLU A 114 -8.44 -21.06 0.17
C GLU A 114 -9.29 -20.19 1.11
N ASP A 115 -9.12 -18.88 1.00
CA ASP A 115 -9.70 -17.88 1.90
C ASP A 115 -10.97 -17.22 1.35
N MET A 116 -11.26 -17.37 0.05
CA MET A 116 -12.46 -16.80 -0.59
C MET A 116 -13.67 -17.73 -0.52
N ARG A 117 -14.86 -17.14 -0.36
CA ARG A 117 -16.16 -17.82 -0.51
C ARG A 117 -17.01 -17.12 -1.55
N VAL A 118 -17.90 -17.89 -2.18
CA VAL A 118 -18.92 -17.34 -3.10
C VAL A 118 -19.74 -16.27 -2.37
N GLY A 119 -19.89 -15.11 -3.01
CA GLY A 119 -20.54 -13.92 -2.47
C GLY A 119 -19.61 -12.96 -1.71
N ASP A 120 -18.33 -13.29 -1.53
CA ASP A 120 -17.39 -12.38 -0.90
C ASP A 120 -17.05 -11.19 -1.82
N PRO A 121 -17.01 -9.97 -1.29
CA PRO A 121 -16.59 -8.81 -2.05
C PRO A 121 -15.06 -8.71 -2.12
N ILE A 122 -14.54 -8.38 -3.30
CA ILE A 122 -13.14 -8.01 -3.50
C ILE A 122 -13.09 -6.56 -3.99
N MET A 123 -12.35 -5.70 -3.28
CA MET A 123 -12.17 -4.31 -3.65
C MET A 123 -10.80 -4.12 -4.29
N VAL A 124 -10.75 -3.39 -5.41
CA VAL A 124 -9.51 -3.12 -6.15
C VAL A 124 -9.25 -1.61 -6.22
N ASP A 125 -7.99 -1.21 -6.09
CA ASP A 125 -7.55 0.20 -6.13
C ASP A 125 -8.33 1.08 -5.13
N ASP A 126 -8.25 0.72 -3.85
CA ASP A 126 -8.92 1.39 -2.74
C ASP A 126 -10.45 1.50 -2.91
N GLY A 127 -11.07 0.48 -3.50
CA GLY A 127 -12.52 0.39 -3.72
C GLY A 127 -13.01 1.21 -4.91
N ARG A 128 -12.12 1.65 -5.80
CA ARG A 128 -12.52 2.23 -7.09
C ARG A 128 -13.27 1.22 -7.93
N LEU A 129 -12.78 -0.01 -7.99
CA LEU A 129 -13.47 -1.16 -8.57
C LEU A 129 -13.92 -2.11 -7.47
N ALA A 130 -15.02 -2.82 -7.74
CA ALA A 130 -15.56 -3.84 -6.84
C ALA A 130 -15.93 -5.08 -7.63
N LEU A 131 -15.56 -6.24 -7.10
CA LEU A 131 -15.85 -7.56 -7.64
C LEU A 131 -16.62 -8.37 -6.58
N GLU A 132 -17.38 -9.34 -7.03
CA GLU A 132 -18.08 -10.31 -6.17
C GLU A 132 -17.69 -11.71 -6.62
N VAL A 133 -17.21 -12.53 -5.69
CA VAL A 133 -16.80 -13.92 -5.98
C VAL A 133 -18.04 -14.72 -6.40
N THR A 134 -18.00 -15.33 -7.58
CA THR A 134 -19.07 -16.18 -8.10
C THR A 134 -18.73 -17.66 -8.05
N ASP A 135 -17.44 -18.00 -8.11
CA ASP A 135 -16.96 -19.38 -8.00
C ASP A 135 -15.49 -19.42 -7.53
N VAL A 136 -15.09 -20.53 -6.92
CA VAL A 136 -13.70 -20.81 -6.54
C VAL A 136 -13.34 -22.19 -7.07
N SER A 137 -12.47 -22.26 -8.06
CA SER A 137 -12.15 -23.49 -8.79
C SER A 137 -10.65 -23.70 -8.83
N GLY A 138 -10.15 -24.53 -7.91
CA GLY A 138 -8.72 -24.81 -7.75
C GLY A 138 -7.92 -23.52 -7.50
N PRO A 139 -7.02 -23.11 -8.40
CA PRO A 139 -6.18 -21.92 -8.24
C PRO A 139 -6.86 -20.60 -8.62
N ASP A 140 -8.12 -20.65 -9.08
CA ASP A 140 -8.82 -19.54 -9.69
C ASP A 140 -10.02 -19.09 -8.85
N VAL A 141 -10.09 -17.79 -8.56
CA VAL A 141 -11.25 -17.13 -7.99
C VAL A 141 -11.98 -16.40 -9.12
N VAL A 142 -13.14 -16.93 -9.51
CA VAL A 142 -13.99 -16.36 -10.55
C VAL A 142 -14.88 -15.30 -9.90
N THR A 143 -14.91 -14.12 -10.49
CA THR A 143 -15.66 -12.98 -9.97
C THR A 143 -16.55 -12.37 -11.04
N ARG A 144 -17.58 -11.66 -10.60
CA ARG A 144 -18.36 -10.73 -11.40
C ARG A 144 -17.98 -9.30 -11.02
N VAL A 145 -17.74 -8.47 -12.03
CA VAL A 145 -17.47 -7.04 -11.84
C VAL A 145 -18.76 -6.35 -11.37
N VAL A 146 -18.80 -5.88 -10.13
CA VAL A 146 -19.93 -5.13 -9.55
C VAL A 146 -19.81 -3.65 -9.89
N LYS A 147 -18.58 -3.13 -9.85
CA LYS A 147 -18.24 -1.76 -10.25
C LYS A 147 -16.93 -1.82 -11.04
N GLY A 148 -17.02 -1.53 -12.32
CA GLY A 148 -15.96 -1.59 -13.30
C GLY A 148 -15.16 -0.31 -13.43
N GLY A 149 -14.29 -0.32 -14.44
CA GLY A 149 -13.35 0.74 -14.78
C GLY A 149 -11.99 0.18 -15.19
N THR A 150 -11.00 1.08 -15.33
CA THR A 150 -9.63 0.71 -15.67
C THR A 150 -8.90 0.18 -14.44
N VAL A 151 -8.31 -1.01 -14.54
CA VAL A 151 -7.37 -1.58 -13.57
C VAL A 151 -5.98 -1.62 -14.20
N SER A 152 -4.95 -1.30 -13.43
CA SER A 152 -3.55 -1.31 -13.89
C SER A 152 -2.70 -2.27 -13.07
N ASP A 153 -1.41 -2.37 -13.42
CA ASP A 153 -0.45 -3.21 -12.72
C ASP A 153 -0.39 -2.94 -11.21
N HIS A 154 -0.18 -4.01 -10.44
CA HIS A 154 0.16 -3.97 -9.02
C HIS A 154 -0.86 -3.25 -8.12
N LYS A 155 -2.11 -3.12 -8.59
CA LYS A 155 -3.19 -2.54 -7.79
C LYS A 155 -3.48 -3.41 -6.57
N GLY A 156 -3.71 -2.74 -5.45
CA GLY A 156 -4.01 -3.40 -4.18
C GLY A 156 -5.38 -4.07 -4.22
N LEU A 157 -5.44 -5.27 -3.64
CA LEU A 157 -6.69 -5.94 -3.30
C LEU A 157 -6.99 -5.71 -1.82
N ASN A 158 -8.27 -5.49 -1.51
CA ASN A 158 -8.79 -5.50 -0.16
C ASN A 158 -9.93 -6.53 -0.09
N LEU A 159 -9.88 -7.39 0.94
CA LEU A 159 -10.74 -8.56 1.13
C LEU A 159 -11.52 -8.40 2.45
N PRO A 160 -12.63 -7.64 2.47
CA PRO A 160 -13.23 -7.15 3.71
C PRO A 160 -13.92 -8.22 4.58
N ARG A 161 -14.19 -9.40 4.02
CA ARG A 161 -14.90 -10.50 4.69
C ARG A 161 -14.03 -11.72 4.95
N THR A 162 -12.72 -11.55 4.79
CA THR A 162 -11.79 -12.66 4.74
C THR A 162 -10.78 -12.55 5.85
N ASP A 163 -10.63 -13.64 6.59
CA ASP A 163 -9.55 -13.80 7.55
C ASP A 163 -8.27 -14.12 6.78
N ILE A 164 -7.54 -13.08 6.38
CA ILE A 164 -6.30 -13.20 5.61
C ILE A 164 -5.28 -14.00 6.43
N GLN A 165 -4.96 -15.21 5.98
CA GLN A 165 -3.87 -16.00 6.53
C GLN A 165 -2.53 -15.54 5.96
N ALA A 166 -2.10 -14.34 6.36
CA ALA A 166 -0.76 -13.82 6.09
C ALA A 166 -0.11 -13.41 7.41
N PRO A 167 1.22 -13.58 7.55
CA PRO A 167 1.91 -13.09 8.73
C PRO A 167 1.75 -11.57 8.81
N ALA A 168 1.57 -11.06 10.04
CA ALA A 168 1.42 -9.62 10.27
C ALA A 168 2.65 -8.82 9.82
N LEU A 169 3.84 -9.45 9.87
CA LEU A 169 5.09 -8.92 9.33
C LEU A 169 5.58 -9.82 8.20
N THR A 170 5.88 -9.21 7.06
CA THR A 170 6.57 -9.89 5.96
C THR A 170 8.09 -9.83 6.16
N GLU A 171 8.86 -10.68 5.45
CA GLU A 171 10.34 -10.58 5.44
C GLU A 171 10.83 -9.18 5.04
N LYS A 172 10.09 -8.52 4.13
CA LYS A 172 10.37 -7.13 3.76
C LYS A 172 10.12 -6.18 4.94
N ASP A 173 9.01 -6.35 5.66
CA ASP A 173 8.71 -5.50 6.81
C ASP A 173 9.74 -5.68 7.94
N GLU A 174 10.27 -6.89 8.15
CA GLU A 174 11.36 -7.14 9.10
C GLU A 174 12.62 -6.35 8.71
N SER A 175 13.03 -6.40 7.44
CA SER A 175 14.17 -5.63 6.92
C SER A 175 13.95 -4.11 6.99
N ASP A 176 12.75 -3.64 6.62
CA ASP A 176 12.38 -2.22 6.73
C ASP A 176 12.35 -1.76 8.19
N LEU A 177 11.94 -2.62 9.12
CA LEU A 177 11.91 -2.35 10.55
C LEU A 177 13.32 -2.26 11.13
N GLU A 178 14.21 -3.19 10.78
CA GLU A 178 15.63 -3.13 11.17
C GLU A 178 16.26 -1.80 10.71
N TRP A 179 16.04 -1.43 9.44
CA TRP A 179 16.50 -0.15 8.90
C TRP A 179 15.92 1.04 9.68
N ALA A 180 14.62 1.03 9.98
CA ALA A 180 13.97 2.12 10.71
C ALA A 180 14.49 2.27 12.15
N LEU A 181 14.83 1.15 12.80
CA LEU A 181 15.43 1.13 14.14
C LEU A 181 16.86 1.70 14.12
N ASP A 182 17.68 1.31 13.14
CA ASP A 182 19.04 1.83 12.97
C ASP A 182 19.04 3.34 12.71
N LEU A 183 18.09 3.82 11.90
CA LEU A 183 17.88 5.24 11.64
C LEU A 183 17.34 6.00 12.85
N ARG A 184 16.84 5.30 13.87
CA ARG A 184 16.16 5.85 15.05
C ARG A 184 14.88 6.61 14.68
N ALA A 185 14.01 5.94 13.92
CA ALA A 185 12.62 6.39 13.80
C ALA A 185 11.97 6.48 15.19
N ASP A 186 11.09 7.47 15.37
CA ASP A 186 10.46 7.73 16.67
C ASP A 186 9.23 6.83 16.89
N LEU A 187 8.60 6.39 15.80
CA LEU A 187 7.37 5.61 15.77
C LEU A 187 7.42 4.58 14.64
N VAL A 188 6.75 3.45 14.85
CA VAL A 188 6.48 2.44 13.82
C VAL A 188 4.95 2.28 13.69
N ALA A 189 4.44 2.31 12.47
CA ALA A 189 3.08 1.88 12.14
C ALA A 189 3.15 0.51 11.46
N LEU A 190 2.27 -0.39 11.90
CA LEU A 190 2.06 -1.69 11.29
C LEU A 190 0.73 -1.66 10.54
N SER A 191 0.78 -1.93 9.24
CA SER A 191 -0.42 -2.03 8.41
C SER A 191 -1.11 -3.38 8.59
N PHE A 192 -2.44 -3.41 8.45
CA PHE A 192 -3.27 -4.63 8.49
C PHE A 192 -3.26 -5.40 9.83
N VAL A 193 -3.31 -4.66 10.95
CA VAL A 193 -3.51 -5.21 12.32
C VAL A 193 -4.94 -5.68 12.54
#